data_AF-A0A914NHL3-F1
#
_entry.id   AF-A0A914NHL3-F1
#
_cell.length_a   1.000
_cell.length_b   1.000
_cell.length_c   1.000
_cell.angle_alpha   90.00
_cell.angle_beta   90.00
_cell.angle_gamma   90.00
#
_symmetry.space_group_name_H-M   'P 1'
#
loop_
_entity.id
_entity.type
_entity.pdbx_description
1 polymer ?
#
loop_
_entity_poly.entity_id
_entity_poly.type
_entity_poly.pdbx_seq_one_letter_code
_entity_poly.pdbx_strand_id
1 'polypeptide(L)'
;NLTELIDSITRNEDKDKLLPTLQAVWNNTLPYLKSKSAKNVRSFLASSQLLASMSSFNYMRPIWKKNAMELLWDNSFFKMDIHALKSWLVVIDNLMTNDKTSFKELLARITTSTSTTFSTLITSKEQEYEMRAQYLKRLAFVILSSTRDQYSGQLNEIHERLTENLRLCQAPVIHSQVFTCYRVLLVRMSPHCFVSVWPSMITEMVQILAQIEQHLLTSPSNLASFDEQQRSARDDQLLQLFLAGCKLLETLCILPSGYVPQFQMCKWTFVSPIGSSSNKRIKNNYPPTSTNSNDLFVPYSVRLNQLLNAKYGELSQEDLEIRSISLFNVKTLTSLNELRPFFHALAQQNIEYRHDGIINDDVDILQNGGQQLSSFENSLSSHIGEDLTGSLPLRVAIARIEQSLCVDFAEHWQL
;
A
#
# COMPACT_ATOMS: atom_id res chain seq x y z
N ASN A 1 -27.25 -9.45 5.29
CA ASN A 1 -26.54 -10.14 4.19
C ASN A 1 -27.61 -10.72 3.25
N LEU A 2 -27.66 -10.34 1.96
CA LEU A 2 -28.71 -10.80 1.04
C LEU A 2 -28.66 -12.33 0.85
N THR A 3 -27.47 -12.91 0.93
CA THR A 3 -27.26 -14.36 0.86
C THR A 3 -27.95 -15.10 2.01
N GLU A 4 -27.73 -14.67 3.25
CA GLU A 4 -28.42 -15.23 4.43
C GLU A 4 -29.93 -15.05 4.37
N LEU A 5 -30.40 -13.90 3.86
CA LEU A 5 -31.82 -13.63 3.69
C LEU A 5 -32.45 -14.60 2.68
N ILE A 6 -31.80 -14.78 1.51
CA ILE A 6 -32.24 -15.72 0.49
C ILE A 6 -32.21 -17.16 1.02
N ASP A 7 -31.14 -17.57 1.69
CA ASP A 7 -31.03 -18.93 2.25
C ASP A 7 -32.06 -19.19 3.36
N SER A 8 -32.47 -18.15 4.12
CA SER A 8 -33.49 -18.27 5.16
C SER A 8 -34.93 -18.32 4.64
N ILE A 9 -35.20 -17.69 3.49
CA ILE A 9 -36.56 -17.54 2.92
C ILE A 9 -36.83 -18.58 1.84
N THR A 10 -35.81 -19.05 1.12
CA THR A 10 -35.97 -19.90 -0.06
C THR A 10 -35.73 -21.35 0.31
N ARG A 11 -36.76 -22.22 0.21
CA ARG A 11 -36.53 -23.67 0.18
C ARG A 11 -35.70 -24.00 -1.06
N ASN A 12 -34.81 -24.99 -0.99
CA ASN A 12 -33.88 -25.34 -2.08
C ASN A 12 -34.55 -25.51 -3.46
N GLU A 13 -35.84 -25.85 -3.50
CA GLU A 13 -36.66 -26.09 -4.69
C GLU A 13 -37.21 -24.82 -5.38
N ASP A 14 -37.14 -23.64 -4.75
CA ASP A 14 -37.67 -22.37 -5.33
C ASP A 14 -36.60 -21.46 -5.95
N LYS A 15 -35.34 -21.93 -6.03
CA LYS A 15 -34.20 -21.14 -6.58
C LYS A 15 -34.41 -20.71 -8.04
N ASP A 16 -35.07 -21.54 -8.84
CA ASP A 16 -35.38 -21.23 -10.25
C ASP A 16 -36.42 -20.12 -10.40
N LYS A 17 -37.31 -19.92 -9.42
CA LYS A 17 -38.30 -18.83 -9.42
C LYS A 17 -37.69 -17.49 -9.04
N LEU A 18 -36.61 -17.49 -8.26
CA LEU A 18 -35.92 -16.28 -7.80
C LEU A 18 -34.99 -15.69 -8.88
N LEU A 19 -34.50 -16.53 -9.79
CA LEU A 19 -33.55 -16.16 -10.83
C LEU A 19 -34.05 -15.02 -11.74
N PRO A 20 -35.28 -15.04 -12.30
CA PRO A 20 -35.79 -13.94 -13.12
C PRO A 20 -35.89 -12.62 -12.35
N THR A 21 -36.29 -12.66 -11.07
CA THR A 21 -36.38 -11.47 -10.22
C THR A 21 -35.00 -10.88 -9.96
N LEU A 22 -34.02 -11.71 -9.57
CA LEU A 22 -32.64 -11.25 -9.35
C LEU A 22 -32.02 -10.70 -10.63
N GLN A 23 -32.29 -11.34 -11.78
CA GLN A 23 -31.84 -10.84 -13.08
C GLN A 23 -32.49 -9.50 -13.45
N ALA A 24 -33.78 -9.32 -13.15
CA ALA A 24 -34.45 -8.04 -13.37
C ALA A 24 -33.87 -6.93 -12.48
N VAL A 25 -33.63 -7.20 -11.19
CA VAL A 25 -32.96 -6.23 -10.29
C VAL A 25 -31.55 -5.93 -10.78
N TRP A 26 -30.78 -6.94 -11.16
CA TRP A 26 -29.44 -6.76 -11.75
C TRP A 26 -29.45 -5.82 -12.96
N ASN A 27 -30.35 -6.07 -13.92
CA ASN A 27 -30.44 -5.26 -15.13
C ASN A 27 -30.77 -3.78 -14.84
N ASN A 28 -31.55 -3.51 -13.78
CA ASN A 28 -31.86 -2.15 -13.34
C ASN A 28 -30.70 -1.48 -12.56
N THR A 29 -29.84 -2.27 -11.92
CA THR A 29 -28.74 -1.76 -11.09
C THR A 29 -27.42 -1.60 -11.85
N LEU A 30 -27.21 -2.36 -12.92
CA LEU A 30 -26.01 -2.32 -13.77
C LEU A 30 -25.67 -0.92 -14.32
N PRO A 31 -26.64 -0.08 -14.76
CA PRO A 31 -26.33 1.27 -15.22
C PRO A 31 -25.61 2.12 -14.18
N TYR A 32 -25.91 1.95 -12.88
CA TYR A 32 -25.23 2.68 -11.81
C TYR A 32 -23.77 2.26 -11.65
N LEU A 33 -23.42 1.01 -11.97
CA LEU A 33 -22.02 0.54 -11.95
C LEU A 33 -21.22 1.09 -13.14
N LYS A 34 -21.88 1.34 -14.28
CA LYS A 34 -21.26 1.94 -15.47
C LYS A 34 -21.19 3.46 -15.40
N SER A 35 -22.17 4.11 -14.79
CA SER A 35 -22.27 5.58 -14.70
C SER A 35 -21.53 6.12 -13.48
N LYS A 36 -20.25 6.37 -13.68
CA LYS A 36 -19.29 6.82 -12.67
C LYS A 36 -19.39 8.32 -12.42
N SER A 37 -20.21 8.73 -11.44
CA SER A 37 -20.42 10.15 -11.09
C SER A 37 -20.61 10.34 -9.58
N ALA A 38 -20.16 11.48 -9.06
CA ALA A 38 -20.38 11.91 -7.68
C ALA A 38 -21.87 11.92 -7.27
N LYS A 39 -22.79 12.15 -8.21
CA LYS A 39 -24.24 12.10 -7.95
C LYS A 39 -24.77 10.68 -7.71
N ASN A 40 -24.07 9.68 -8.25
CA ASN A 40 -24.50 8.28 -8.25
C ASN A 40 -23.80 7.43 -7.18
N VAL A 41 -22.97 8.02 -6.31
CA VAL A 41 -22.10 7.27 -5.38
C VAL A 41 -22.87 6.28 -4.50
N ARG A 42 -24.01 6.69 -3.93
CA ARG A 42 -24.83 5.82 -3.08
C ARG A 42 -25.42 4.64 -3.88
N SER A 43 -25.89 4.90 -5.09
CA SER A 43 -26.41 3.86 -5.99
C SER A 43 -25.29 2.94 -6.47
N PHE A 44 -24.10 3.47 -6.78
CA PHE A 44 -22.92 2.68 -7.13
C PHE A 44 -22.53 1.74 -5.98
N LEU A 45 -22.51 2.24 -4.75
CA LEU A 45 -22.23 1.43 -3.56
C LEU A 45 -23.28 0.32 -3.38
N ALA A 46 -24.57 0.65 -3.43
CA ALA A 46 -25.64 -0.33 -3.29
C ALA A 46 -25.58 -1.40 -4.40
N SER A 47 -25.35 -0.99 -5.66
CA SER A 47 -25.16 -1.92 -6.78
C SER A 47 -23.92 -2.80 -6.62
N SER A 48 -22.84 -2.26 -6.03
CA SER A 48 -21.60 -3.02 -5.78
C SER A 48 -21.81 -4.07 -4.68
N GLN A 49 -22.54 -3.72 -3.62
CA GLN A 49 -22.91 -4.64 -2.53
C GLN A 49 -23.87 -5.74 -3.01
N LEU A 50 -24.83 -5.37 -3.87
CA LEU A 50 -25.72 -6.33 -4.52
C LEU A 50 -24.91 -7.31 -5.38
N LEU A 51 -24.01 -6.81 -6.23
CA LEU A 51 -23.15 -7.65 -7.06
C LEU A 51 -22.26 -8.56 -6.23
N ALA A 52 -21.67 -8.06 -5.14
CA ALA A 52 -20.87 -8.88 -4.22
C ALA A 52 -21.71 -10.03 -3.65
N SER A 53 -22.93 -9.75 -3.19
CA SER A 53 -23.85 -10.77 -2.70
C SER A 53 -24.24 -11.76 -3.80
N MET A 54 -24.63 -11.26 -4.98
CA MET A 54 -24.98 -12.09 -6.14
C MET A 54 -23.83 -12.99 -6.60
N SER A 55 -22.58 -12.52 -6.50
CA SER A 55 -21.39 -13.25 -6.94
C SER A 55 -21.11 -14.51 -6.13
N SER A 56 -21.61 -14.59 -4.89
CA SER A 56 -21.52 -15.78 -4.04
C SER A 56 -22.36 -16.95 -4.58
N PHE A 57 -23.35 -16.68 -5.43
CA PHE A 57 -24.21 -17.69 -6.03
C PHE A 57 -23.65 -18.15 -7.38
N ASN A 58 -23.11 -19.38 -7.41
CA ASN A 58 -22.51 -19.94 -8.63
C ASN A 58 -23.47 -19.95 -9.84
N TYR A 59 -24.77 -20.21 -9.62
CA TYR A 59 -25.77 -20.21 -10.70
C TYR A 59 -26.04 -18.82 -11.30
N MET A 60 -25.73 -17.74 -10.57
CA MET A 60 -25.87 -16.36 -11.07
C MET A 60 -24.70 -15.94 -11.96
N ARG A 61 -23.60 -16.70 -11.98
CA ARG A 61 -22.36 -16.33 -12.69
C ARG A 61 -22.58 -15.96 -14.17
N PRO A 62 -23.38 -16.69 -14.97
CA PRO A 62 -23.63 -16.32 -16.36
C PRO A 62 -24.26 -14.93 -16.54
N ILE A 63 -24.97 -14.42 -15.52
CA ILE A 63 -25.68 -13.14 -15.55
C ILE A 63 -24.72 -11.96 -15.34
N TRP A 64 -23.82 -12.05 -14.37
CA TRP A 64 -23.00 -10.91 -13.97
C TRP A 64 -21.55 -10.96 -14.48
N LYS A 65 -21.00 -12.16 -14.77
CA LYS A 65 -19.56 -12.35 -15.08
C LYS A 65 -19.07 -11.42 -16.17
N LYS A 66 -19.80 -11.36 -17.30
CA LYS A 66 -19.42 -10.56 -18.46
C LYS A 66 -19.27 -9.09 -18.08
N ASN A 67 -20.25 -8.53 -17.37
CA ASN A 67 -20.24 -7.13 -16.99
C ASN A 67 -19.21 -6.82 -15.90
N ALA A 68 -19.00 -7.72 -14.94
CA ALA A 68 -17.94 -7.56 -13.95
C ALA A 68 -16.55 -7.55 -14.61
N MET A 69 -16.33 -8.40 -15.62
CA MET A 69 -15.09 -8.40 -16.40
C MET A 69 -14.94 -7.10 -17.21
N GLU A 70 -15.98 -6.64 -17.90
CA GLU A 70 -15.99 -5.34 -18.59
C GLU A 70 -15.62 -4.18 -17.65
N LEU A 71 -16.20 -4.16 -16.45
CA LEU A 71 -15.95 -3.13 -15.44
C LEU A 71 -14.51 -3.21 -14.91
N LEU A 72 -13.96 -4.40 -14.66
CA LEU A 72 -12.58 -4.56 -14.22
C LEU A 72 -11.59 -3.94 -15.22
N TRP A 73 -11.86 -4.07 -16.52
CA TRP A 73 -11.00 -3.52 -17.58
C TRP A 73 -11.24 -2.04 -17.89
N ASP A 74 -12.28 -1.44 -17.33
CA ASP A 74 -12.58 -0.02 -17.52
C ASP A 74 -11.49 0.86 -16.90
N ASN A 75 -11.04 1.90 -17.61
CA ASN A 75 -9.99 2.82 -17.14
C ASN A 75 -10.37 3.54 -15.85
N SER A 76 -11.66 3.73 -15.61
CA SER A 76 -12.17 4.33 -14.39
C SER A 76 -12.48 3.32 -13.30
N PHE A 77 -12.11 2.04 -13.43
CA PHE A 77 -12.46 0.96 -12.49
C PHE A 77 -12.27 1.39 -11.03
N PHE A 78 -11.13 1.96 -10.68
CA PHE A 78 -10.80 2.36 -9.31
C PHE A 78 -11.47 3.65 -8.81
N LYS A 79 -12.17 4.40 -9.68
CA LYS A 79 -13.03 5.53 -9.25
C LYS A 79 -14.21 4.98 -8.46
N MET A 80 -14.03 4.88 -7.15
CA MET A 80 -14.98 4.40 -6.16
C MET A 80 -14.47 4.69 -4.74
N ASP A 81 -15.39 4.72 -3.77
CA ASP A 81 -15.03 4.82 -2.36
C ASP A 81 -14.54 3.47 -1.80
N ILE A 82 -13.98 3.50 -0.57
CA ILE A 82 -13.43 2.31 0.10
C ILE A 82 -14.52 1.26 0.37
N HIS A 83 -15.76 1.66 0.63
CA HIS A 83 -16.85 0.73 0.93
C HIS A 83 -17.25 -0.08 -0.31
N ALA A 84 -17.36 0.58 -1.46
CA ALA A 84 -17.59 -0.09 -2.73
C ALA A 84 -16.39 -0.94 -3.12
N LEU A 85 -15.16 -0.45 -2.92
CA LEU A 85 -13.93 -1.20 -3.18
C LEU A 85 -13.89 -2.53 -2.41
N LYS A 86 -14.29 -2.53 -1.12
CA LYS A 86 -14.39 -3.75 -0.31
C LYS A 86 -15.42 -4.74 -0.87
N SER A 87 -16.52 -4.25 -1.44
CA SER A 87 -17.49 -5.10 -2.14
C SER A 87 -16.86 -5.70 -3.40
N TRP A 88 -16.06 -4.91 -4.13
CA TRP A 88 -15.34 -5.37 -5.32
C TRP A 88 -14.25 -6.39 -5.04
N LEU A 89 -13.60 -6.39 -3.86
CA LEU A 89 -12.69 -7.47 -3.46
C LEU A 89 -13.41 -8.84 -3.52
N VAL A 90 -14.64 -8.91 -3.00
CA VAL A 90 -15.46 -10.14 -3.04
C VAL A 90 -15.84 -10.53 -4.48
N VAL A 91 -16.24 -9.54 -5.29
CA VAL A 91 -16.61 -9.77 -6.70
C VAL A 91 -15.43 -10.30 -7.50
N ILE A 92 -14.24 -9.70 -7.33
CA ILE A 92 -13.04 -10.08 -8.08
C ILE A 92 -12.54 -11.48 -7.65
N ASP A 93 -12.60 -11.82 -6.36
CA ASP A 93 -12.32 -13.18 -5.90
C ASP A 93 -13.22 -14.21 -6.60
N ASN A 94 -14.54 -14.02 -6.54
CA ASN A 94 -15.50 -14.90 -7.18
C ASN A 94 -15.34 -14.95 -8.71
N LEU A 95 -14.94 -13.83 -9.33
CA LEU A 95 -14.67 -13.73 -10.76
C LEU A 95 -13.47 -14.60 -11.16
N MET A 96 -12.36 -14.47 -10.43
CA MET A 96 -11.04 -15.03 -10.77
C MET A 96 -10.85 -16.48 -10.32
N THR A 97 -11.40 -16.87 -9.17
CA THR A 97 -11.31 -18.24 -8.62
C THR A 97 -11.87 -19.29 -9.60
N ASN A 98 -12.84 -18.90 -10.43
CA ASN A 98 -13.48 -19.74 -11.43
C ASN A 98 -13.03 -19.43 -12.89
N ASP A 99 -11.96 -18.65 -13.09
CA ASP A 99 -11.47 -18.19 -14.41
C ASP A 99 -9.93 -18.11 -14.45
N LYS A 100 -9.27 -19.27 -14.58
CA LYS A 100 -7.80 -19.35 -14.61
C LYS A 100 -7.17 -18.68 -15.85
N THR A 101 -7.94 -18.45 -16.92
CA THR A 101 -7.45 -17.82 -18.15
C THR A 101 -7.31 -16.31 -17.98
N SER A 102 -8.26 -15.66 -17.29
CA SER A 102 -8.26 -14.21 -17.09
C SER A 102 -7.02 -13.70 -16.36
N PHE A 103 -6.51 -14.46 -15.38
CA PHE A 103 -5.28 -14.09 -14.67
C PHE A 103 -4.05 -14.12 -15.58
N LYS A 104 -3.94 -15.14 -16.45
CA LYS A 104 -2.84 -15.23 -17.42
C LYS A 104 -2.91 -14.11 -18.47
N GLU A 105 -4.11 -13.78 -18.92
CA GLU A 105 -4.32 -12.64 -19.83
C GLU A 105 -3.90 -11.32 -19.18
N LEU A 106 -4.22 -11.12 -17.90
CA LEU A 106 -3.78 -9.94 -17.15
C LEU A 106 -2.24 -9.87 -17.09
N LEU A 107 -1.57 -10.97 -16.75
CA LEU A 107 -0.11 -11.03 -16.76
C LEU A 107 0.44 -10.72 -18.15
N ALA A 108 -0.12 -11.28 -19.22
CA ALA A 108 0.31 -11.02 -20.59
C ALA A 108 0.24 -9.52 -20.99
N ARG A 109 -0.66 -8.73 -20.40
CA ARG A 109 -0.77 -7.28 -20.66
C ARG A 109 0.27 -6.41 -19.93
N ILE A 110 1.05 -6.98 -19.02
CA ILE A 110 2.06 -6.28 -18.20
C ILE A 110 3.47 -6.33 -18.85
N THR A 111 3.64 -7.02 -19.99
CA THR A 111 4.94 -7.15 -20.67
C THR A 111 5.52 -5.81 -21.11
N THR A 112 6.86 -5.76 -21.18
CA THR A 112 7.61 -4.65 -21.79
C THR A 112 7.92 -4.88 -23.28
N SER A 113 7.66 -6.09 -23.79
CA SER A 113 7.82 -6.45 -25.21
C SER A 113 7.01 -5.52 -26.12
N THR A 114 7.73 -4.70 -26.88
CA THR A 114 7.22 -3.83 -27.93
C THR A 114 6.79 -4.67 -29.13
N SER A 115 5.63 -5.31 -29.08
CA SER A 115 5.05 -5.98 -30.24
C SER A 115 3.78 -5.29 -30.72
N THR A 116 3.89 -4.01 -31.06
CA THR A 116 2.98 -3.39 -32.04
C THR A 116 3.67 -2.19 -32.69
N THR A 117 4.45 -2.44 -33.74
CA THR A 117 5.13 -1.45 -34.59
C THR A 117 4.19 -0.42 -35.25
N PHE A 118 2.86 -0.59 -35.12
CA PHE A 118 1.85 0.34 -35.61
C PHE A 118 1.18 1.21 -34.52
N SER A 119 1.23 0.82 -33.24
CA SER A 119 0.63 1.61 -32.14
C SER A 119 1.53 2.78 -31.71
N THR A 120 2.83 2.65 -31.90
CA THR A 120 3.87 3.63 -31.55
C THR A 120 3.85 4.90 -32.39
N LEU A 121 3.02 4.99 -33.44
CA LEU A 121 2.92 6.20 -34.28
C LEU A 121 1.90 7.22 -33.77
N ILE A 122 1.05 6.87 -32.78
CA ILE A 122 -0.10 7.70 -32.37
C ILE A 122 -0.19 7.90 -30.84
N THR A 123 0.35 6.99 -30.01
CA THR A 123 0.32 7.13 -28.54
C THR A 123 1.67 7.62 -27.99
N SER A 124 1.63 8.49 -26.97
CA SER A 124 2.86 8.94 -26.32
C SER A 124 3.40 7.86 -25.38
N LYS A 125 4.73 7.83 -25.20
CA LYS A 125 5.39 6.94 -24.22
C LYS A 125 4.81 7.06 -22.81
N GLU A 126 4.36 8.26 -22.44
CA GLU A 126 3.72 8.52 -21.15
C GLU A 126 2.36 7.82 -21.02
N GLN A 127 1.54 7.83 -22.08
CA GLN A 127 0.27 7.10 -22.10
C GLN A 127 0.46 5.57 -22.02
N GLU A 128 1.50 5.04 -22.68
CA GLU A 128 1.84 3.62 -22.55
C GLU A 128 2.23 3.25 -21.12
N TYR A 129 3.00 4.12 -20.44
CA TYR A 129 3.39 3.92 -19.05
C TYR A 129 2.20 3.98 -18.11
N GLU A 130 1.28 4.92 -18.32
CA GLU A 130 0.04 5.02 -17.55
C GLU A 130 -0.83 3.76 -17.71
N MET A 131 -1.04 3.32 -18.96
CA MET A 131 -1.79 2.09 -19.24
C MET A 131 -1.13 0.87 -18.56
N ARG A 132 0.20 0.75 -18.63
CA ARG A 132 0.94 -0.36 -18.00
C ARG A 132 0.85 -0.30 -16.47
N ALA A 133 0.96 0.89 -15.89
CA ALA A 133 0.76 1.10 -14.46
C ALA A 133 -0.65 0.67 -14.02
N GLN A 134 -1.68 0.97 -14.81
CA GLN A 134 -3.05 0.51 -14.49
C GLN A 134 -3.21 -1.02 -14.57
N TYR A 135 -2.48 -1.73 -15.46
CA TYR A 135 -2.48 -3.20 -15.45
C TYR A 135 -1.78 -3.77 -14.21
N LEU A 136 -0.67 -3.18 -13.77
CA LEU A 136 -0.02 -3.54 -12.51
C LEU A 136 -0.94 -3.29 -11.30
N LYS A 137 -1.64 -2.15 -11.29
CA LYS A 137 -2.65 -1.84 -10.25
C LYS A 137 -3.75 -2.89 -10.21
N ARG A 138 -4.26 -3.32 -11.37
CA ARG A 138 -5.25 -4.42 -11.46
C ARG A 138 -4.68 -5.76 -10.99
N LEU A 139 -3.44 -6.08 -11.33
CA LEU A 139 -2.77 -7.29 -10.82
C LEU A 139 -2.71 -7.28 -9.29
N ALA A 140 -2.26 -6.17 -8.71
CA ALA A 140 -2.22 -6.00 -7.26
C ALA A 140 -3.63 -6.15 -6.65
N PHE A 141 -4.66 -5.55 -7.24
CA PHE A 141 -6.03 -5.67 -6.72
C PHE A 141 -6.59 -7.10 -6.81
N VAL A 142 -6.31 -7.82 -7.90
CA VAL A 142 -6.71 -9.22 -8.08
C VAL A 142 -6.05 -10.12 -7.04
N ILE A 143 -4.75 -9.96 -6.79
CA ILE A 143 -4.05 -10.72 -5.76
C ILE A 143 -4.58 -10.37 -4.37
N LEU A 144 -4.84 -9.08 -4.09
CA LEU A 144 -5.43 -8.65 -2.81
C LEU A 144 -6.82 -9.24 -2.58
N SER A 145 -7.60 -9.44 -3.63
CA SER A 145 -8.94 -10.03 -3.55
C SER A 145 -8.91 -11.52 -3.23
N SER A 146 -7.82 -12.20 -3.60
CA SER A 146 -7.72 -13.66 -3.52
C SER A 146 -7.54 -14.21 -2.11
N THR A 147 -7.76 -15.51 -1.96
CA THR A 147 -7.39 -16.26 -0.76
C THR A 147 -5.85 -16.34 -0.61
N ARG A 148 -5.38 -16.51 0.62
CA ARG A 148 -3.95 -16.62 0.92
C ARG A 148 -3.31 -17.76 0.10
N ASP A 149 -2.15 -17.48 -0.49
CA ASP A 149 -1.35 -18.40 -1.31
C ASP A 149 -2.01 -18.91 -2.60
N GLN A 150 -3.17 -18.38 -3.01
CA GLN A 150 -3.89 -18.78 -4.22
C GLN A 150 -3.03 -18.70 -5.50
N TYR A 151 -2.16 -17.70 -5.58
CA TYR A 151 -1.28 -17.44 -6.73
C TYR A 151 0.18 -17.87 -6.50
N SER A 152 0.47 -18.66 -5.46
CA SER A 152 1.82 -19.13 -5.15
C SER A 152 2.49 -19.86 -6.32
N GLY A 153 1.72 -20.65 -7.08
CA GLY A 153 2.21 -21.33 -8.29
C GLY A 153 2.54 -20.40 -9.47
N GLN A 154 2.04 -19.17 -9.48
CA GLN A 154 2.34 -18.14 -10.50
C GLN A 154 3.35 -17.11 -9.98
N LEU A 155 3.84 -17.22 -8.74
CA LEU A 155 4.66 -16.18 -8.11
C LEU A 155 5.94 -15.87 -8.89
N ASN A 156 6.59 -16.89 -9.46
CA ASN A 156 7.78 -16.68 -10.29
C ASN A 156 7.48 -15.85 -11.55
N GLU A 157 6.36 -16.13 -12.22
CA GLU A 157 5.93 -15.36 -13.40
C GLU A 157 5.54 -13.93 -13.00
N ILE A 158 4.82 -13.75 -11.89
CA ILE A 158 4.49 -12.43 -11.33
C ILE A 158 5.80 -11.66 -11.07
N HIS A 159 6.75 -12.28 -10.38
CA HIS A 159 8.03 -11.67 -10.03
C HIS A 159 8.85 -11.28 -11.27
N GLU A 160 8.88 -12.14 -12.29
CA GLU A 160 9.53 -11.83 -13.57
C GLU A 160 8.93 -10.57 -14.18
N ARG A 161 7.59 -10.44 -14.24
CA ARG A 161 6.93 -9.25 -14.79
C ARG A 161 7.20 -7.99 -13.97
N LEU A 162 7.22 -8.09 -12.64
CA LEU A 162 7.57 -6.95 -11.78
C LEU A 162 9.02 -6.50 -12.04
N THR A 163 9.95 -7.44 -12.10
CA THR A 163 11.38 -7.16 -12.33
C THR A 163 11.62 -6.61 -13.74
N GLU A 164 10.92 -7.12 -14.75
CA GLU A 164 10.96 -6.60 -16.12
C GLU A 164 10.55 -5.12 -16.17
N ASN A 165 9.50 -4.75 -15.43
CA ASN A 165 8.99 -3.38 -15.36
C ASN A 165 9.93 -2.42 -14.59
N LEU A 166 10.63 -2.90 -13.56
CA LEU A 166 11.60 -2.12 -12.79
C LEU A 166 12.86 -1.73 -13.59
N ARG A 167 13.14 -2.45 -14.69
CA ARG A 167 14.26 -2.12 -15.58
C ARG A 167 14.01 -0.86 -16.42
N LEU A 168 12.78 -0.37 -16.48
CA LEU A 168 12.42 0.81 -17.25
C LEU A 168 13.05 2.06 -16.62
N CYS A 169 13.96 2.70 -17.35
CA CYS A 169 14.53 3.96 -16.90
C CYS A 169 13.45 5.05 -16.90
N GLN A 170 13.41 5.85 -15.82
CA GLN A 170 12.53 7.03 -15.70
C GLN A 170 11.04 6.66 -15.85
N ALA A 171 10.58 5.62 -15.15
CA ALA A 171 9.18 5.19 -15.16
C ALA A 171 8.54 5.21 -13.75
N PRO A 172 8.50 6.37 -13.07
CA PRO A 172 8.03 6.46 -11.68
C PRO A 172 6.60 5.94 -11.48
N VAL A 173 5.70 6.17 -12.43
CA VAL A 173 4.30 5.70 -12.35
C VAL A 173 4.22 4.17 -12.36
N ILE A 174 5.04 3.51 -13.19
CA ILE A 174 5.13 2.04 -13.24
C ILE A 174 5.74 1.51 -11.94
N HIS A 175 6.87 2.07 -11.52
CA HIS A 175 7.60 1.59 -10.33
C HIS A 175 6.76 1.74 -9.05
N SER A 176 5.93 2.79 -8.97
CA SER A 176 4.97 2.98 -7.87
C SER A 176 3.97 1.82 -7.77
N GLN A 177 3.48 1.33 -8.90
CA GLN A 177 2.57 0.19 -8.94
C GLN A 177 3.29 -1.13 -8.67
N VAL A 178 4.57 -1.27 -9.04
CA VAL A 178 5.39 -2.43 -8.64
C VAL A 178 5.56 -2.48 -7.11
N PHE A 179 5.87 -1.36 -6.45
CA PHE A 179 5.94 -1.32 -4.98
C PHE A 179 4.59 -1.63 -4.32
N THR A 180 3.47 -1.19 -4.93
CA THR A 180 2.12 -1.58 -4.49
C THR A 180 1.90 -3.09 -4.63
N CYS A 181 2.34 -3.71 -5.74
CA CYS A 181 2.29 -5.16 -5.92
C CYS A 181 3.09 -5.89 -4.83
N TYR A 182 4.31 -5.46 -4.51
CA TYR A 182 5.10 -6.07 -3.44
C TYR A 182 4.39 -6.02 -2.08
N ARG A 183 3.74 -4.89 -1.74
CA ARG A 183 2.95 -4.78 -0.51
C ARG A 183 1.79 -5.77 -0.47
N VAL A 184 1.04 -5.89 -1.58
CA VAL A 184 -0.04 -6.88 -1.68
C VAL A 184 0.50 -8.31 -1.54
N LEU A 185 1.61 -8.62 -2.21
CA LEU A 185 2.23 -9.93 -2.12
C LEU A 185 2.59 -10.26 -0.68
N LEU A 186 3.22 -9.34 0.07
CA LEU A 186 3.59 -9.54 1.48
C LEU A 186 2.40 -9.87 2.39
N VAL A 187 1.20 -9.41 2.03
CA VAL A 187 -0.06 -9.70 2.74
C VAL A 187 -0.66 -11.05 2.32
N ARG A 188 -0.61 -11.40 1.04
CA ARG A 188 -1.35 -12.53 0.46
C ARG A 188 -0.53 -13.79 0.24
N MET A 189 0.80 -13.69 0.22
CA MET A 189 1.71 -14.81 0.07
C MET A 189 2.38 -15.14 1.40
N SER A 190 2.62 -16.42 1.62
CA SER A 190 3.34 -16.89 2.78
C SER A 190 4.83 -16.57 2.69
N PRO A 191 5.51 -16.31 3.83
CA PRO A 191 6.88 -15.82 3.85
C PRO A 191 7.91 -16.71 3.14
N HIS A 192 7.70 -18.02 3.13
CA HIS A 192 8.58 -18.98 2.48
C HIS A 192 8.63 -18.81 0.95
N CYS A 193 7.58 -18.24 0.35
CA CYS A 193 7.54 -17.97 -1.09
C CYS A 193 8.47 -16.82 -1.51
N PHE A 194 8.92 -15.97 -0.58
CA PHE A 194 9.70 -14.78 -0.89
C PHE A 194 11.21 -15.01 -1.01
N VAL A 195 11.72 -16.21 -0.74
CA VAL A 195 13.18 -16.47 -0.70
C VAL A 195 13.87 -16.04 -2.00
N SER A 196 13.28 -16.35 -3.16
CA SER A 196 13.82 -15.97 -4.48
C SER A 196 13.54 -14.52 -4.87
N VAL A 197 12.43 -13.95 -4.39
CA VAL A 197 11.98 -12.59 -4.72
C VAL A 197 12.76 -11.54 -3.91
N TRP A 198 13.17 -11.91 -2.69
CA TRP A 198 13.71 -11.00 -1.69
C TRP A 198 14.91 -10.15 -2.14
N PRO A 199 15.96 -10.71 -2.80
CA PRO A 199 17.12 -9.91 -3.21
C PRO A 199 16.76 -8.77 -4.15
N SER A 200 15.82 -9.01 -5.08
CA SER A 200 15.35 -7.98 -6.00
C SER A 200 14.59 -6.88 -5.26
N MET A 201 13.65 -7.24 -4.39
CA MET A 201 12.86 -6.27 -3.64
C MET A 201 13.73 -5.39 -2.74
N ILE A 202 14.76 -5.97 -2.10
CA ILE A 202 15.72 -5.20 -1.30
C ILE A 202 16.55 -4.25 -2.14
N THR A 203 17.01 -4.69 -3.31
CA THR A 203 17.76 -3.83 -4.22
C THR A 203 16.94 -2.60 -4.60
N GLU A 204 15.67 -2.78 -4.95
CA GLU A 204 14.77 -1.67 -5.28
C GLU A 204 14.48 -0.76 -4.08
N MET A 205 14.32 -1.31 -2.88
CA MET A 205 14.16 -0.51 -1.65
C MET A 205 15.40 0.35 -1.36
N VAL A 206 16.59 -0.20 -1.50
CA VAL A 206 17.85 0.53 -1.33
C VAL A 206 17.96 1.63 -2.39
N GLN A 207 17.65 1.31 -3.64
CA GLN A 207 17.67 2.29 -4.74
C GLN A 207 16.69 3.44 -4.49
N ILE A 208 15.45 3.18 -4.06
CA ILE A 208 14.48 4.25 -3.88
C ILE A 208 14.84 5.16 -2.70
N LEU A 209 15.33 4.61 -1.60
CA LEU A 209 15.77 5.41 -0.45
C LEU A 209 17.03 6.22 -0.79
N ALA A 210 17.95 5.66 -1.59
CA ALA A 210 19.10 6.40 -2.11
C ALA A 210 18.67 7.53 -3.06
N GLN A 211 17.63 7.33 -3.88
CA GLN A 211 17.09 8.40 -4.73
C GLN A 211 16.47 9.53 -3.91
N ILE A 212 15.75 9.24 -2.82
CA ILE A 212 15.25 10.26 -1.88
C ILE A 212 16.44 11.05 -1.28
N GLU A 213 17.48 10.34 -0.85
CA GLU A 213 18.70 10.94 -0.30
C GLU A 213 19.36 11.90 -1.30
N GLN A 214 19.55 11.47 -2.55
CA GLN A 214 20.08 12.32 -3.62
C GLN A 214 19.18 13.53 -3.88
N HIS A 215 17.86 13.35 -3.94
CA HIS A 215 16.91 14.43 -4.16
C HIS A 215 16.91 15.47 -3.02
N LEU A 216 17.17 15.05 -1.78
CA LEU A 216 17.32 15.97 -0.64
C LEU A 216 18.62 16.76 -0.71
N LEU A 217 19.71 16.13 -1.16
CA LEU A 217 21.04 16.73 -1.32
C LEU A 217 21.14 17.70 -2.51
N THR A 218 20.37 17.47 -3.58
CA THR A 218 20.34 18.37 -4.73
C THR A 218 19.57 19.65 -4.41
N SER A 219 20.26 20.80 -4.42
CA SER A 219 19.64 22.12 -4.27
C SER A 219 18.80 22.52 -5.50
N PRO A 220 17.62 23.16 -5.32
CA PRO A 220 16.76 23.59 -6.44
C PRO A 220 17.43 24.55 -7.43
N SER A 221 18.50 25.23 -6.99
CA SER A 221 19.19 26.30 -7.72
C SER A 221 20.08 25.85 -8.88
N ASN A 222 20.35 24.56 -9.07
CA ASN A 222 21.32 24.07 -10.07
C ASN A 222 20.73 23.64 -11.42
N LEU A 223 19.42 23.81 -11.64
CA LEU A 223 18.74 23.18 -12.78
C LEU A 223 17.88 24.14 -13.62
N ALA A 224 17.99 25.46 -13.52
CA ALA A 224 17.05 26.43 -14.11
C ALA A 224 17.04 26.57 -15.66
N SER A 225 16.96 25.49 -16.44
CA SER A 225 17.03 25.53 -17.93
C SER A 225 16.02 24.67 -18.71
N PHE A 226 14.94 24.15 -18.12
CA PHE A 226 13.89 23.43 -18.88
C PHE A 226 12.46 23.79 -18.41
N ASP A 227 11.50 23.62 -19.33
CA ASP A 227 10.06 23.87 -19.19
C ASP A 227 9.50 23.50 -17.80
N GLU A 228 8.99 24.50 -17.07
CA GLU A 228 8.54 24.38 -15.69
C GLU A 228 7.35 23.41 -15.53
N GLN A 229 6.44 23.33 -16.51
CA GLN A 229 5.25 22.46 -16.46
C GLN A 229 5.61 20.97 -16.56
N GLN A 230 6.48 20.60 -17.51
CA GLN A 230 6.91 19.20 -17.68
C GLN A 230 7.72 18.72 -16.46
N ARG A 231 8.45 19.63 -15.80
CA ARG A 231 9.18 19.36 -14.56
C ARG A 231 8.25 19.11 -13.39
N SER A 232 7.28 19.99 -13.16
CA SER A 232 6.32 19.83 -12.07
C SER A 232 5.61 18.48 -12.13
N ALA A 233 5.13 18.09 -13.32
CA ALA A 233 4.45 16.80 -13.49
C ALA A 233 5.37 15.59 -13.21
N ARG A 234 6.65 15.68 -13.61
CA ARG A 234 7.63 14.62 -13.35
C ARG A 234 8.04 14.55 -11.88
N ASP A 235 8.16 15.71 -11.24
CA ASP A 235 8.46 15.81 -9.80
C ASP A 235 7.30 15.26 -8.97
N ASP A 236 6.05 15.53 -9.38
CA ASP A 236 4.86 14.95 -8.74
C ASP A 236 4.83 13.43 -8.85
N GLN A 237 5.13 12.88 -10.03
CA GLN A 237 5.24 11.42 -10.22
C GLN A 237 6.38 10.81 -9.39
N LEU A 238 7.51 11.53 -9.26
CA LEU A 238 8.64 11.09 -8.45
C LEU A 238 8.30 11.10 -6.95
N LEU A 239 7.58 12.11 -6.47
CA LEU A 239 7.04 12.13 -5.10
C LEU A 239 6.11 10.95 -4.84
N GLN A 240 5.25 10.59 -5.81
CA GLN A 240 4.40 9.40 -5.66
C GLN A 240 5.21 8.10 -5.61
N LEU A 241 6.32 8.03 -6.36
CA LEU A 241 7.24 6.90 -6.29
C LEU A 241 7.91 6.80 -4.92
N PHE A 242 8.38 7.93 -4.36
CA PHE A 242 8.96 7.97 -3.03
C PHE A 242 7.95 7.54 -1.96
N LEU A 243 6.69 7.97 -2.07
CA LEU A 243 5.61 7.52 -1.20
C LEU A 243 5.44 6.00 -1.29
N ALA A 244 5.34 5.44 -2.51
CA ALA A 244 5.15 4.01 -2.71
C ALA A 244 6.30 3.18 -2.09
N GLY A 245 7.55 3.61 -2.27
CA GLY A 245 8.72 3.01 -1.64
C GLY A 245 8.68 3.09 -0.11
N CYS A 246 8.32 4.24 0.45
CA CYS A 246 8.19 4.41 1.90
C CYS A 246 7.06 3.58 2.50
N LYS A 247 5.93 3.44 1.80
CA LYS A 247 4.83 2.55 2.22
C LYS A 247 5.22 1.07 2.20
N LEU A 248 6.08 0.66 1.28
CA LEU A 248 6.65 -0.70 1.30
C LEU A 248 7.56 -0.89 2.53
N LEU A 249 8.41 0.09 2.82
CA LEU A 249 9.24 0.06 4.03
C LEU A 249 8.39 0.02 5.30
N GLU A 250 7.35 0.85 5.39
CA GLU A 250 6.37 0.84 6.48
C GLU A 250 5.74 -0.54 6.63
N THR A 251 5.25 -1.13 5.53
CA THR A 251 4.65 -2.48 5.51
C THR A 251 5.57 -3.53 6.11
N LEU A 252 6.86 -3.52 5.76
CA LEU A 252 7.86 -4.45 6.30
C LEU A 252 8.14 -4.21 7.80
N CYS A 253 8.07 -2.97 8.26
CA CYS A 253 8.27 -2.61 9.66
C CYS A 253 7.08 -2.98 10.56
N ILE A 254 5.86 -2.97 10.01
CA ILE A 254 4.62 -3.34 10.72
C ILE A 254 4.47 -4.85 10.89
N LEU A 255 4.93 -5.62 9.89
CA LEU A 255 4.85 -7.07 9.96
C LEU A 255 5.63 -7.59 11.19
N PRO A 256 5.09 -8.59 11.90
CA PRO A 256 5.72 -9.07 13.13
C PRO A 256 7.18 -9.47 12.91
N SER A 257 8.03 -9.15 13.90
CA SER A 257 9.42 -9.60 13.89
C SER A 257 9.46 -11.14 13.85
N GLY A 258 10.05 -11.68 12.78
CA GLY A 258 10.06 -13.13 12.50
C GLY A 258 9.01 -13.61 11.48
N TYR A 259 8.01 -12.80 11.11
CA TYR A 259 7.09 -13.18 10.03
C TYR A 259 7.80 -13.24 8.68
N VAL A 260 8.65 -12.26 8.36
CA VAL A 260 9.53 -12.28 7.18
C VAL A 260 10.98 -12.36 7.66
N PRO A 261 11.55 -13.56 7.85
CA PRO A 261 12.91 -13.73 8.36
C PRO A 261 13.98 -13.00 7.54
N GLN A 262 13.80 -12.96 6.21
CA GLN A 262 14.73 -12.32 5.29
C GLN A 262 14.80 -10.80 5.53
N PHE A 263 13.70 -10.16 5.96
CA PHE A 263 13.72 -8.76 6.35
C PHE A 263 14.54 -8.52 7.60
N GLN A 264 14.47 -9.42 8.58
CA GLN A 264 15.23 -9.26 9.82
C GLN A 264 16.74 -9.27 9.56
N MET A 265 17.21 -10.02 8.55
CA MET A 265 18.63 -10.08 8.18
C MET A 265 19.18 -8.76 7.62
N CYS A 266 18.34 -7.92 7.01
CA CYS A 266 18.73 -6.63 6.44
C CYS A 266 18.02 -5.41 7.06
N LYS A 267 17.21 -5.60 8.11
CA LYS A 267 16.46 -4.51 8.76
C LYS A 267 17.36 -3.36 9.19
N TRP A 268 18.58 -3.67 9.64
CA TRP A 268 19.62 -2.72 10.03
C TRP A 268 20.03 -1.76 8.91
N THR A 269 19.84 -2.12 7.64
CA THR A 269 20.09 -1.25 6.49
C THR A 269 19.11 -0.07 6.47
N PHE A 270 17.88 -0.30 6.91
CA PHE A 270 16.77 0.65 6.79
C PHE A 270 16.46 1.38 8.09
N VAL A 271 16.45 0.67 9.21
CA VAL A 271 15.94 1.13 10.50
C VAL A 271 17.02 0.99 11.57
N SER A 272 17.04 1.91 12.54
CA SER A 272 17.98 1.84 13.67
C SER A 272 17.74 0.56 14.48
N PRO A 273 18.77 -0.29 14.72
CA PRO A 273 18.61 -1.48 15.55
C PRO A 273 18.24 -1.11 16.99
N ILE A 274 17.31 -1.86 17.57
CA ILE A 274 16.92 -1.76 18.99
C ILE A 274 18.17 -2.04 19.85
N GLY A 275 18.55 -1.10 20.71
CA GLY A 275 19.70 -1.22 21.64
C GLY A 275 21.01 -0.54 21.19
N SER A 276 21.06 0.04 19.98
CA SER A 276 22.26 0.74 19.50
C SER A 276 22.40 2.11 20.16
N SER A 277 23.27 2.24 21.18
CA SER A 277 23.47 3.47 21.97
C SER A 277 24.14 4.63 21.20
N SER A 278 24.20 4.59 19.87
CA SER A 278 24.87 5.59 19.02
C SER A 278 24.19 6.97 19.02
N ASN A 279 22.88 7.05 19.32
CA ASN A 279 22.15 8.32 19.34
C ASN A 279 22.52 9.24 20.52
N LYS A 280 23.27 8.78 21.54
CA LYS A 280 23.79 9.68 22.61
C LYS A 280 24.85 10.67 22.10
N ARG A 281 25.44 10.46 20.92
CA ARG A 281 26.43 11.41 20.35
C ARG A 281 25.81 12.56 19.56
N ILE A 282 24.50 12.53 19.26
CA ILE A 282 23.83 13.56 18.44
C ILE A 282 23.63 14.88 19.21
N LYS A 283 23.77 14.90 20.54
CA LYS A 283 23.59 16.12 21.36
C LYS A 283 24.85 16.99 21.54
N ASN A 284 26.03 16.57 21.06
CA ASN A 284 27.26 17.32 21.32
C ASN A 284 27.74 18.09 20.08
N ASN A 285 27.48 19.39 20.06
CA ASN A 285 27.99 20.39 19.10
C ASN A 285 29.51 20.62 19.19
N TYR A 286 30.34 19.57 19.25
CA TYR A 286 31.80 19.70 19.25
C TYR A 286 32.40 19.31 17.90
N PRO A 287 33.42 20.05 17.40
CA PRO A 287 34.09 19.70 16.15
C PRO A 287 34.86 18.39 16.35
N PRO A 288 34.90 17.48 15.34
CA PRO A 288 35.61 16.23 15.47
C PRO A 288 37.12 16.49 15.36
N THR A 289 37.82 16.50 16.49
CA THR A 289 39.27 16.33 16.51
C THR A 289 39.60 14.84 16.67
N SER A 290 40.46 14.36 15.77
CA SER A 290 41.21 13.09 15.80
C SER A 290 40.44 11.76 15.69
N THR A 291 40.39 11.25 14.44
CA THR A 291 41.00 9.97 14.04
C THR A 291 40.92 8.78 15.02
N ASN A 292 39.70 8.25 15.24
CA ASN A 292 39.39 6.82 15.43
C ASN A 292 37.89 6.62 15.70
N SER A 293 37.03 7.01 14.77
CA SER A 293 35.62 6.64 14.77
C SER A 293 35.42 5.52 13.76
N ASN A 294 35.38 4.27 14.21
CA ASN A 294 35.01 3.12 13.37
C ASN A 294 33.82 3.50 12.47
N ASP A 295 33.99 3.36 11.15
CA ASP A 295 32.98 3.55 10.10
C ASP A 295 31.78 2.62 10.32
N LEU A 296 30.94 2.96 11.30
CA LEU A 296 29.70 2.25 11.58
C LEU A 296 28.69 2.67 10.53
N PHE A 297 28.19 1.68 9.79
CA PHE A 297 27.13 1.89 8.81
C PHE A 297 25.93 2.63 9.44
N VAL A 298 25.42 3.65 8.75
CA VAL A 298 24.27 4.44 9.19
C VAL A 298 23.01 4.04 8.40
N PRO A 299 21.94 3.56 9.06
CA PRO A 299 20.70 3.18 8.39
C PRO A 299 20.07 4.31 7.58
N TYR A 300 19.33 3.96 6.53
CA TYR A 300 18.66 4.95 5.66
C TYR A 300 17.70 5.87 6.44
N SER A 301 16.91 5.35 7.38
CA SER A 301 16.01 6.18 8.20
C SER A 301 16.74 7.29 8.95
N VAL A 302 17.92 7.01 9.51
CA VAL A 302 18.73 7.99 10.24
C VAL A 302 19.29 9.05 9.29
N ARG A 303 19.86 8.62 8.16
CA ARG A 303 20.41 9.54 7.14
C ARG A 303 19.32 10.45 6.56
N LEU A 304 18.18 9.88 6.18
CA LEU A 304 17.06 10.62 5.62
C LEU A 304 16.44 11.58 6.65
N ASN A 305 16.29 11.16 7.91
CA ASN A 305 15.83 12.04 8.97
C ASN A 305 16.77 13.25 9.17
N GLN A 306 18.09 13.03 9.16
CA GLN A 306 19.08 14.11 9.26
C GLN A 306 18.99 15.09 8.08
N LEU A 307 18.89 14.58 6.85
CA LEU A 307 18.76 15.42 5.65
C LEU A 307 17.46 16.21 5.63
N LEU A 308 16.35 15.58 6.02
CA LEU A 308 15.07 16.25 6.14
C LEU A 308 15.12 17.35 7.21
N ASN A 309 15.76 17.10 8.35
CA ASN A 309 15.94 18.11 9.39
C ASN A 309 16.87 19.25 8.94
N ALA A 310 17.94 18.94 8.22
CA ALA A 310 18.82 19.97 7.66
C ALA A 310 18.10 20.86 6.64
N LYS A 311 17.17 20.29 5.86
CA LYS A 311 16.45 21.02 4.80
C LYS A 311 15.22 21.77 5.29
N TYR A 312 14.50 21.24 6.29
CA TYR A 312 13.20 21.75 6.73
C TYR A 312 13.14 22.16 8.21
N GLY A 313 14.23 22.02 8.97
CA GLY A 313 14.30 22.25 10.41
C GLY A 313 13.98 20.99 11.24
N GLU A 314 14.16 21.05 12.56
CA GLU A 314 13.77 19.97 13.47
C GLU A 314 12.24 19.89 13.63
N LEU A 315 11.71 18.70 13.88
CA LEU A 315 10.27 18.50 14.12
C LEU A 315 9.92 19.03 15.51
N SER A 316 8.93 19.92 15.58
CA SER A 316 8.33 20.30 16.86
C SER A 316 7.37 19.21 17.34
N GLN A 317 6.99 19.25 18.62
CA GLN A 317 5.97 18.34 19.16
C GLN A 317 4.60 18.58 18.51
N GLU A 318 4.27 19.83 18.19
CA GLU A 318 3.05 20.19 17.44
C GLU A 318 3.05 19.59 16.01
N ASP A 319 4.20 19.57 15.33
CA ASP A 319 4.30 18.95 14.01
C ASP A 319 4.03 17.44 14.04
N LEU A 320 4.42 16.76 15.13
CA LEU A 320 4.18 15.33 15.33
C LEU A 320 2.71 15.03 15.66
N GLU A 321 2.01 15.94 16.33
CA GLU A 321 0.57 15.82 16.61
C GLU A 321 -0.27 16.09 15.36
N ILE A 322 0.13 17.07 14.53
CA ILE A 322 -0.58 17.43 13.31
C ILE A 322 -0.34 16.42 12.20
N ARG A 323 0.86 15.83 12.12
CA ARG A 323 1.24 14.94 11.02
C ARG A 323 1.36 13.50 11.48
N SER A 324 0.62 12.62 10.79
CA SER A 324 0.69 11.18 11.03
C SER A 324 2.09 10.63 10.79
N ILE A 325 2.59 9.86 11.76
CA ILE A 325 3.80 9.02 11.64
C ILE A 325 3.60 7.93 10.60
N SER A 326 2.38 7.39 10.53
CA SER A 326 2.02 6.37 9.55
C SER A 326 1.65 6.97 8.20
N LEU A 327 2.08 6.33 7.12
CA LEU A 327 1.77 6.73 5.75
C LEU A 327 0.49 6.07 5.23
N PHE A 328 -0.25 5.31 6.06
CA PHE A 328 -1.42 4.55 5.62
C PHE A 328 -2.48 5.38 4.91
N ASN A 329 -2.81 6.56 5.46
CA ASN A 329 -3.86 7.43 4.96
C ASN A 329 -3.35 8.46 3.93
N VAL A 330 -2.04 8.51 3.69
CA VAL A 330 -1.42 9.46 2.76
C VAL A 330 -1.61 8.94 1.34
N LYS A 331 -2.55 9.50 0.55
CA LYS A 331 -2.74 9.07 -0.85
C LYS A 331 -1.67 9.63 -1.79
N THR A 332 -1.26 10.87 -1.55
CA THR A 332 -0.35 11.59 -2.42
C THR A 332 0.61 12.42 -1.60
N LEU A 333 1.87 12.47 -2.01
CA LEU A 333 2.84 13.44 -1.48
C LEU A 333 2.83 14.70 -2.35
N THR A 334 2.76 15.86 -1.71
CA THR A 334 2.97 17.17 -2.34
C THR A 334 4.35 17.74 -2.01
N SER A 335 4.98 17.25 -0.94
CA SER A 335 6.33 17.63 -0.54
C SER A 335 7.03 16.52 0.25
N LEU A 336 8.35 16.42 0.12
CA LEU A 336 9.17 15.55 0.98
C LEU A 336 9.12 15.93 2.47
N ASN A 337 8.72 17.18 2.79
CA ASN A 337 8.49 17.62 4.17
C ASN A 337 7.48 16.71 4.89
N GLU A 338 6.49 16.17 4.17
CA GLU A 338 5.46 15.29 4.74
C GLU A 338 6.00 13.94 5.23
N LEU A 339 7.18 13.50 4.76
CA LEU A 339 7.82 12.25 5.20
C LEU A 339 8.62 12.39 6.50
N ARG A 340 8.74 13.61 7.06
CA ARG A 340 9.50 13.87 8.29
C ARG A 340 9.05 13.04 9.48
N PRO A 341 7.76 13.03 9.88
CA PRO A 341 7.31 12.25 11.04
C PRO A 341 7.59 10.76 10.89
N PHE A 342 7.43 10.23 9.68
CA PHE A 342 7.71 8.83 9.35
C PHE A 342 9.19 8.47 9.56
N PHE A 343 10.12 9.23 8.95
CA PHE A 343 11.55 8.94 9.11
C PHE A 343 12.07 9.26 10.51
N HIS A 344 11.49 10.24 11.19
CA HIS A 344 11.76 10.53 12.59
C HIS A 344 11.44 9.32 13.48
N ALA A 345 10.24 8.75 13.35
CA ALA A 345 9.85 7.56 14.11
C ALA A 345 10.74 6.35 13.80
N LEU A 346 11.05 6.10 12.51
CA LEU A 346 11.95 5.01 12.13
C LEU A 346 13.39 5.21 12.67
N ALA A 347 13.88 6.45 12.72
CA ALA A 347 15.20 6.75 13.27
C ALA A 347 15.24 6.63 14.81
N GLN A 348 14.09 6.78 15.48
CA GLN A 348 13.96 6.87 16.94
C GLN A 348 13.38 5.63 17.64
N GLN A 349 13.23 4.48 16.96
CA GLN A 349 12.72 3.21 17.55
C GLN A 349 13.43 2.73 18.84
N ASN A 350 14.49 3.42 19.29
CA ASN A 350 15.28 3.19 20.48
C ASN A 350 14.85 3.99 21.74
N ILE A 351 14.02 5.03 21.63
CA ILE A 351 13.83 6.00 22.72
C ILE A 351 12.69 5.63 23.69
N GLU A 352 11.61 5.01 23.22
CA GLU A 352 10.42 4.76 24.06
C GLU A 352 10.60 3.65 25.12
N TYR A 353 11.39 2.62 24.84
CA TYR A 353 11.65 1.54 25.82
C TYR A 353 12.40 1.99 27.09
N ARG A 354 12.91 3.23 27.15
CA ARG A 354 13.63 3.72 28.33
C ARG A 354 12.79 4.55 29.28
N HIS A 355 11.58 5.00 28.90
CA HIS A 355 10.77 5.81 29.81
C HIS A 355 9.88 4.99 30.76
N ASP A 356 9.55 3.74 30.43
CA ASP A 356 8.82 2.83 31.34
C ASP A 356 9.73 2.12 32.37
N GLY A 357 11.04 2.37 32.35
CA GLY A 357 12.02 1.69 33.21
C GLY A 357 12.47 2.45 34.46
N ILE A 358 11.90 3.63 34.76
CA ILE A 358 12.19 4.37 35.99
C ILE A 358 10.86 4.74 36.66
N ILE A 359 10.09 3.73 37.04
CA ILE A 359 9.15 3.89 38.14
C ILE A 359 9.99 3.63 39.39
N ASN A 360 10.24 4.70 40.15
CA ASN A 360 10.64 4.54 41.54
C ASN A 360 9.54 3.73 42.21
N ASP A 361 9.88 2.51 42.65
CA ASP A 361 9.08 1.74 43.58
C ASP A 361 8.90 2.56 44.86
N ASP A 362 7.80 3.31 44.94
CA ASP A 362 7.14 3.67 46.19
C ASP A 362 5.75 4.25 45.87
N VAL A 363 4.76 3.76 46.63
CA VAL A 363 3.39 4.28 46.84
C VAL A 363 2.23 3.55 46.12
N ASP A 364 1.69 2.61 46.90
CA ASP A 364 0.28 2.30 47.18
C ASP A 364 -0.68 1.76 46.10
N ILE A 365 -0.94 0.47 46.29
CA ILE A 365 -2.10 -0.31 45.84
C ILE A 365 -3.35 0.17 46.60
N LEU A 366 -4.36 0.72 45.91
CA LEU A 366 -5.78 0.55 46.29
C LEU A 366 -6.74 0.64 45.08
N GLN A 367 -7.41 -0.48 44.84
CA GLN A 367 -8.79 -0.69 44.36
C GLN A 367 -9.58 0.50 43.77
N ASN A 368 -10.06 0.34 42.53
CA ASN A 368 -11.48 0.12 42.27
C ASN A 368 -11.75 -0.24 40.80
N GLY A 369 -12.62 -1.23 40.60
CA GLY A 369 -13.11 -1.65 39.29
C GLY A 369 -14.41 -0.97 38.88
N GLY A 370 -14.68 -0.98 37.57
CA GLY A 370 -16.02 -0.86 37.01
C GLY A 370 -16.16 0.20 35.90
N GLN A 371 -16.63 -0.25 34.72
CA GLN A 371 -17.16 0.53 33.58
C GLN A 371 -16.07 1.24 32.75
N GLN A 372 -16.09 1.31 31.42
CA GLN A 372 -17.15 1.15 30.42
C GLN A 372 -16.50 0.98 29.02
N LEU A 373 -17.16 0.24 28.14
CA LEU A 373 -16.88 0.19 26.69
C LEU A 373 -17.01 1.60 26.07
N SER A 374 -15.90 2.30 25.88
CA SER A 374 -15.81 3.46 24.95
C SER A 374 -14.37 3.91 24.65
N SER A 375 -13.37 3.07 24.88
CA SER A 375 -11.94 3.47 24.85
C SER A 375 -11.18 3.14 23.56
N PHE A 376 -11.84 2.60 22.53
CA PHE A 376 -11.14 2.17 21.30
C PHE A 376 -10.67 3.31 20.38
N GLU A 377 -11.18 4.54 20.55
CA GLU A 377 -10.84 5.67 19.66
C GLU A 377 -9.86 6.69 20.28
N ASN A 378 -9.65 6.67 21.61
CA ASN A 378 -8.83 7.68 22.31
C ASN A 378 -7.41 7.22 22.70
N SER A 379 -6.98 6.02 22.27
CA SER A 379 -5.63 5.50 22.57
C SER A 379 -4.62 5.71 21.43
N LEU A 380 -4.99 6.39 20.36
CA LEU A 380 -4.17 6.49 19.14
C LEU A 380 -3.03 7.51 19.22
N SER A 381 -2.96 8.32 20.28
CA SER A 381 -2.07 9.48 20.38
C SER A 381 -0.91 9.34 21.36
N SER A 382 -0.73 8.19 22.04
CA SER A 382 0.31 8.05 23.09
C SER A 382 1.43 7.02 22.83
N HIS A 383 1.45 6.33 21.69
CA HIS A 383 2.51 5.36 21.36
C HIS A 383 3.20 5.77 20.05
N ILE A 384 4.27 6.56 20.13
CA ILE A 384 5.01 7.11 18.99
C ILE A 384 5.88 5.99 18.39
N GLY A 385 5.25 5.12 17.60
CA GLY A 385 5.98 4.20 16.73
C GLY A 385 6.12 2.76 17.22
N GLU A 386 5.43 2.36 18.31
CA GLU A 386 5.29 0.93 18.67
C GLU A 386 4.83 0.08 17.49
N ASP A 387 3.92 0.62 16.68
CA ASP A 387 3.37 -0.01 15.48
C ASP A 387 4.42 -0.35 14.41
N LEU A 388 5.52 0.40 14.33
CA LEU A 388 6.59 0.23 13.33
C LEU A 388 7.75 -0.65 13.84
N THR A 389 7.65 -1.19 15.06
CA THR A 389 8.69 -2.05 15.64
C THR A 389 8.54 -3.52 15.24
N GLY A 390 7.40 -3.91 14.68
CA GLY A 390 7.04 -5.29 14.39
C GLY A 390 6.59 -6.06 15.63
N SER A 391 6.04 -5.36 16.62
CA SER A 391 5.47 -5.92 17.86
C SER A 391 4.01 -6.37 17.71
N LEU A 392 3.32 -5.89 16.67
CA LEU A 392 1.89 -6.15 16.46
C LEU A 392 1.62 -7.64 16.19
N PRO A 393 0.48 -8.18 16.67
CA PRO A 393 0.03 -9.50 16.25
C PRO A 393 -0.20 -9.55 14.74
N LEU A 394 0.17 -10.67 14.09
CA LEU A 394 0.11 -10.81 12.63
C LEU A 394 -1.25 -10.43 12.02
N ARG A 395 -2.35 -10.83 12.67
CA ARG A 395 -3.71 -10.51 12.23
C ARG A 395 -3.97 -8.99 12.20
N VAL A 396 -3.50 -8.27 13.20
CA VAL A 396 -3.68 -6.82 13.32
C VAL A 396 -2.80 -6.09 12.30
N ALA A 397 -1.55 -6.52 12.15
CA ALA A 397 -0.62 -6.02 11.13
C ALA A 397 -1.21 -6.17 9.72
N ILE A 398 -1.68 -7.37 9.36
CA ILE A 398 -2.32 -7.64 8.07
C ILE A 398 -3.54 -6.74 7.86
N ALA A 399 -4.46 -6.65 8.83
CA ALA A 399 -5.67 -5.85 8.70
C ALA A 399 -5.36 -4.35 8.46
N ARG A 400 -4.34 -3.81 9.13
CA ARG A 400 -3.88 -2.43 8.93
C ARG A 400 -3.28 -2.22 7.54
N ILE A 401 -2.44 -3.15 7.07
CA ILE A 401 -1.85 -3.07 5.72
C ILE A 401 -2.95 -3.18 4.66
N GLU A 402 -3.91 -4.09 4.81
CA GLU A 402 -5.07 -4.23 3.90
C GLU A 402 -5.91 -2.95 3.85
N GLN A 403 -6.15 -2.31 4.99
CA GLN A 403 -6.85 -1.03 5.04
C GLN A 403 -6.07 0.06 4.30
N SER A 404 -4.75 0.15 4.50
CA SER A 404 -3.89 1.09 3.76
C SER A 404 -3.93 0.82 2.25
N LEU A 405 -3.85 -0.45 1.82
CA LEU A 405 -3.97 -0.81 0.41
C LEU A 405 -5.34 -0.42 -0.16
N CYS A 406 -6.43 -0.55 0.61
CA CYS A 406 -7.75 -0.06 0.18
C CYS A 406 -7.77 1.46 -0.05
N VAL A 407 -7.05 2.23 0.78
CA VAL A 407 -6.89 3.68 0.57
C VAL A 407 -6.15 3.96 -0.73
N ASP A 408 -5.10 3.19 -1.05
CA ASP A 408 -4.30 3.34 -2.27
C ASP A 408 -5.09 2.99 -3.55
N PHE A 409 -5.93 1.96 -3.48
CA PHE A 409 -6.75 1.55 -4.62
C PHE A 409 -7.91 2.49 -4.88
N ALA A 410 -8.60 2.97 -3.84
CA ALA A 410 -9.77 3.82 -3.99
C ALA A 410 -9.41 5.19 -4.58
N GLU A 411 -10.04 5.59 -5.68
CA GLU A 411 -9.88 6.92 -6.28
C GLU A 411 -11.16 7.75 -6.07
N HIS A 412 -10.96 9.03 -5.73
CA HIS A 412 -12.10 9.93 -5.51
C HIS A 412 -12.87 10.16 -6.82
N TRP A 413 -14.19 10.29 -6.70
CA TRP A 413 -15.02 10.79 -7.77
C TRP A 413 -14.60 12.22 -8.09
N GLN A 414 -14.29 12.51 -9.35
CA GLN A 414 -14.13 13.89 -9.80
C GLN A 414 -15.49 14.57 -9.61
N LEU A 415 -15.52 15.64 -8.81
CA LEU A 415 -16.72 16.42 -8.49
C LEU A 415 -17.26 17.15 -9.73
#